data_AF-A0A3D4END5-F1
#
_entry.id   AF-A0A3D4END5-F1
#
_cell.length_a   1.000
_cell.length_b   1.000
_cell.length_c   1.000
_cell.angle_alpha   90.00
_cell.angle_beta   90.00
_cell.angle_gamma   90.00
#
_symmetry.space_group_name_H-M   'P 1'
#
loop_
_entity.id
_entity.type
_entity.pdbx_description
1 polymer ?
#
loop_
_entity_poly.entity_id
_entity_poly.type
_entity_poly.pdbx_seq_one_letter_code
_entity_poly.pdbx_strand_id
1 'polypeptide(L)'
;TGMIDSKDQAVFDDQNKLWNVRDQNNPWHVLFGSSVKPTATAQTSTQDATTQSSLSHTLQLPAASTTVFTYYIAGSYQSKAAALATYKKMLEQSTDLFQAKKERYEQLASHSKLSIPDISIAQAFEWLKYNSDWLVRRVPEVGTGISAGIPDYPWWFGVDSEYALKGLMAIGQTETVYSSIRLLDSLSKATNGNGRIVHEVSTNGAVFNPGNINETPQFASLIWEVYRWNGDQKFLETYYPSIKKGMHWLLTEKDTDQNLFPDGYGMMEIHGLDSEMIDVASYTQRALVDAAKIAEVLKDTAAAENYKAKAAVLKEQINTQFWSETFNSYADFIGTDAQALHLIEDAIVRADTLEKPWAVKELKETRVYIKNNPSTVTRPFVLYHNWVVNTPMEMGIAPPEKAKKALKTAEQFVNPFGVFVTGIDRDDSAGSDEGSFKGSSSFSYTGAVMTLPTSVQAIAENNYGNPDAALDYIKRMTRSFSFAFPGSMYEVSPDYGMISQAWNIYGFAIPIVQQFFGINPDAARKTVTVKPQMPKDWDDVALENVKIRDNAVSVFYTKTNNQIKLRVTQTQPDWTLKLILPKELDGKSFRNSSSSSQTTTDENNFILSGKGELELILEEE
;
A
#
# COMPACT_ATOMS: atom_id res chain seq x y z
N THR A 1 -2.15 22.99 17.51
CA THR A 1 -3.36 22.48 18.19
C THR A 1 -3.66 23.12 19.53
N GLY A 2 -2.78 23.95 20.13
CA GLY A 2 -3.09 24.66 21.38
C GLY A 2 -3.37 23.77 22.58
N MET A 3 -3.02 22.48 22.48
CA MET A 3 -3.20 21.48 23.52
C MET A 3 -2.18 21.75 24.63
N ILE A 4 -2.67 21.95 25.85
CA ILE A 4 -1.83 22.23 27.03
C ILE A 4 -1.89 21.00 27.93
N ASP A 5 -0.79 20.26 27.99
CA ASP A 5 -0.60 19.17 28.94
C ASP A 5 -0.43 19.74 30.35
N SER A 6 -1.26 19.29 31.28
CA SER A 6 -1.32 19.81 32.65
C SER A 6 -1.11 18.70 33.66
N LYS A 7 -0.88 19.08 34.91
CA LYS A 7 -0.56 18.10 35.95
C LYS A 7 -1.70 17.09 36.14
N ASP A 8 -1.37 15.80 36.11
CA ASP A 8 -2.28 14.72 36.40
C ASP A 8 -2.73 14.71 37.88
N GLN A 9 -3.97 14.25 38.11
CA GLN A 9 -4.52 13.94 39.40
C GLN A 9 -5.18 12.57 39.38
N ALA A 10 -4.76 11.70 40.28
CA ALA A 10 -5.46 10.44 40.54
C ALA A 10 -6.29 10.54 41.83
N VAL A 11 -7.52 10.04 41.76
CA VAL A 11 -8.43 9.88 42.90
C VAL A 11 -9.03 8.48 42.85
N PHE A 12 -8.94 7.75 43.95
CA PHE A 12 -9.59 6.44 44.05
C PHE A 12 -11.10 6.62 44.26
N ASP A 13 -11.89 6.05 43.37
CA ASP A 13 -13.35 6.04 43.43
C ASP A 13 -13.82 4.85 44.25
N ASP A 14 -14.11 5.08 45.54
CA ASP A 14 -14.54 4.04 46.45
C ASP A 14 -15.89 3.41 46.08
N GLN A 15 -16.75 4.11 45.36
CA GLN A 15 -18.05 3.55 44.97
C GLN A 15 -17.86 2.50 43.86
N ASN A 16 -17.03 2.81 42.87
CA ASN A 16 -16.79 1.96 41.70
C ASN A 16 -15.54 1.08 41.85
N LYS A 17 -14.79 1.23 42.94
CA LYS A 17 -13.55 0.49 43.27
C LYS A 17 -12.49 0.55 42.17
N LEU A 18 -12.28 1.74 41.62
CA LEU A 18 -11.34 2.01 40.52
C LEU A 18 -10.58 3.31 40.76
N TRP A 19 -9.44 3.46 40.11
CA TRP A 19 -8.73 4.73 40.03
C TRP A 19 -9.31 5.60 38.92
N ASN A 20 -9.50 6.89 39.20
CA ASN A 20 -9.78 7.91 38.20
C ASN A 20 -8.57 8.86 38.11
N VAL A 21 -7.82 8.76 37.02
CA VAL A 21 -6.72 9.65 36.68
C VAL A 21 -7.21 10.66 35.66
N ARG A 22 -6.93 11.94 35.89
CA ARG A 22 -7.31 13.02 34.97
C ARG A 22 -6.19 14.03 34.82
N ASP A 23 -6.18 14.69 33.68
CA ASP A 23 -5.49 15.97 33.55
C ASP A 23 -6.27 17.06 34.33
N GLN A 24 -5.56 17.99 34.97
CA GLN A 24 -6.19 19.04 35.77
C GLN A 24 -7.02 20.03 34.97
N ASN A 25 -6.53 20.43 33.79
CA ASN A 25 -7.11 21.51 33.00
C ASN A 25 -7.92 21.00 31.80
N ASN A 26 -7.83 19.70 31.50
CA ASN A 26 -8.52 19.06 30.40
C ASN A 26 -9.62 18.11 30.89
N PRO A 27 -10.68 17.87 30.09
CA PRO A 27 -11.74 16.92 30.40
C PRO A 27 -11.34 15.45 30.16
N TRP A 28 -10.04 15.15 30.17
CA TRP A 28 -9.50 13.83 29.86
C TRP A 28 -9.42 12.97 31.12
N HIS A 29 -9.94 11.75 31.01
CA HIS A 29 -10.00 10.81 32.11
C HIS A 29 -9.53 9.44 31.66
N VAL A 30 -8.72 8.79 32.49
CA VAL A 30 -8.39 7.37 32.43
C VAL A 30 -8.87 6.72 33.73
N LEU A 31 -9.73 5.71 33.59
CA LEU A 31 -10.21 4.89 34.68
C LEU A 31 -9.54 3.52 34.60
N PHE A 32 -9.00 3.02 35.72
CA PHE A 32 -8.53 1.64 35.76
C PHE A 32 -8.89 0.94 37.08
N GLY A 33 -9.24 -0.33 36.96
CA GLY A 33 -9.78 -1.15 38.04
C GLY A 33 -9.71 -2.63 37.70
N SER A 34 -10.41 -3.47 38.45
CA SER A 34 -10.45 -4.90 38.18
C SER A 34 -11.80 -5.54 38.51
N SER A 35 -12.00 -6.79 38.07
CA SER A 35 -13.20 -7.58 38.36
C SER A 35 -13.33 -7.97 39.83
N VAL A 36 -12.27 -7.82 40.63
CA VAL A 36 -12.27 -8.14 42.06
C VAL A 36 -11.89 -6.91 42.87
N LYS A 37 -12.43 -6.79 44.09
CA LYS A 37 -12.10 -5.68 44.97
C LYS A 37 -10.59 -5.70 45.31
N PRO A 38 -9.86 -4.59 45.16
CA PRO A 38 -8.48 -4.50 45.62
C PRO A 38 -8.39 -4.60 47.15
N THR A 39 -7.35 -5.25 47.65
CA THR A 39 -7.04 -5.33 49.08
C THR A 39 -6.31 -4.08 49.56
N ALA A 40 -5.54 -3.43 48.67
CA ALA A 40 -4.90 -2.15 48.94
C ALA A 40 -4.75 -1.34 47.64
N THR A 41 -4.56 -0.03 47.79
CA THR A 41 -4.32 0.91 46.70
C THR A 41 -3.23 1.88 47.11
N ALA A 42 -2.35 2.26 46.20
CA ALA A 42 -1.32 3.26 46.49
C ALA A 42 -1.18 4.25 45.34
N GLN A 43 -0.85 5.49 45.69
CA GLN A 43 -0.54 6.57 44.76
C GLN A 43 0.79 7.21 45.16
N THR A 44 1.62 7.49 44.16
CA THR A 44 2.87 8.22 44.35
C THR A 44 2.87 9.41 43.38
N SER A 45 3.17 10.60 43.90
CA SER A 45 3.46 11.76 43.07
C SER A 45 4.85 11.58 42.46
N THR A 46 4.94 11.66 41.14
CA THR A 46 6.23 11.73 40.44
C THR A 46 6.75 13.16 40.48
N GLN A 47 8.03 13.38 40.12
CA GLN A 47 8.60 14.73 40.06
C GLN A 47 8.02 15.55 38.89
N ASP A 48 7.45 14.87 37.89
CA ASP A 48 6.87 15.47 36.69
C ASP A 48 5.38 15.80 36.86
N ALA A 49 4.76 16.33 35.80
CA ALA A 49 3.32 16.57 35.72
C ALA A 49 2.46 15.28 35.73
N THR A 50 3.02 14.11 36.08
CA THR A 50 2.37 12.81 36.01
C THR A 50 1.99 12.26 37.39
N THR A 51 1.25 11.15 37.42
CA THR A 51 0.94 10.43 38.67
C THR A 51 1.07 8.92 38.48
N GLN A 52 1.54 8.22 39.51
CA GLN A 52 1.56 6.76 39.53
C GLN A 52 0.50 6.27 40.52
N SER A 53 -0.36 5.35 40.08
CA SER A 53 -1.40 4.75 40.90
C SER A 53 -1.41 3.23 40.73
N SER A 54 -1.79 2.49 41.77
CA SER A 54 -1.71 1.02 41.80
C SER A 54 -2.88 0.37 42.52
N LEU A 55 -3.18 -0.87 42.11
CA LEU A 55 -4.14 -1.78 42.72
C LEU A 55 -3.37 -3.00 43.22
N SER A 56 -3.59 -3.40 44.47
CA SER A 56 -3.01 -4.60 45.07
C SER A 56 -4.10 -5.59 45.42
N HIS A 57 -3.87 -6.87 45.14
CA HIS A 57 -4.80 -7.96 45.42
C HIS A 57 -4.07 -9.08 46.17
N THR A 58 -4.70 -9.63 47.21
CA THR A 58 -4.22 -10.84 47.91
C THR A 58 -5.12 -12.00 47.51
N LEU A 59 -4.52 -13.09 47.01
CA LEU A 59 -5.24 -14.25 46.49
C LEU A 59 -5.01 -15.46 47.40
N GLN A 60 -6.10 -16.13 47.79
CA GLN A 60 -6.04 -17.47 48.36
C GLN A 60 -6.64 -18.44 47.36
N LEU A 61 -5.82 -19.35 46.84
CA LEU A 61 -6.19 -20.30 45.80
C LEU A 61 -6.13 -21.73 46.35
N PRO A 62 -7.25 -22.46 46.42
CA PRO A 62 -7.24 -23.89 46.76
C PRO A 62 -6.38 -24.71 45.80
N ALA A 63 -5.81 -25.81 46.29
CA ALA A 63 -5.06 -26.74 45.46
C ALA A 63 -5.91 -27.22 44.26
N ALA A 64 -5.28 -27.30 43.07
CA ALA A 64 -5.92 -27.71 41.82
C ALA A 64 -7.15 -26.87 41.38
N SER A 65 -7.26 -25.62 41.85
CA SER A 65 -8.31 -24.70 41.40
C SER A 65 -7.76 -23.60 40.49
N THR A 66 -8.64 -22.95 39.73
CA THR A 66 -8.32 -21.81 38.88
C THR A 66 -9.26 -20.65 39.21
N THR A 67 -8.70 -19.45 39.21
CA THR A 67 -9.43 -18.20 39.39
C THR A 67 -9.00 -17.22 38.31
N VAL A 68 -9.92 -16.37 37.85
CA VAL A 68 -9.64 -15.38 36.80
C VAL A 68 -9.78 -13.98 37.38
N PHE A 69 -8.74 -13.17 37.18
CA PHE A 69 -8.69 -11.75 37.56
C PHE A 69 -8.55 -10.93 36.30
N THR A 70 -9.47 -10.00 36.08
CA THR A 70 -9.46 -9.16 34.89
C THR A 70 -9.25 -7.71 35.30
N TYR A 71 -8.25 -7.07 34.72
CA TYR A 71 -8.03 -5.64 34.87
C TYR A 71 -8.61 -4.91 33.67
N TYR A 72 -9.22 -3.76 33.93
CA TYR A 72 -9.85 -2.94 32.91
C TYR A 72 -9.24 -1.55 32.94
N ILE A 73 -8.94 -1.01 31.76
CA ILE A 73 -8.49 0.37 31.57
C ILE A 73 -9.41 0.98 30.52
N ALA A 74 -10.04 2.11 30.85
CA ALA A 74 -10.94 2.82 29.98
C ALA A 74 -10.62 4.32 30.00
N GLY A 75 -10.63 4.97 28.84
CA GLY A 75 -10.38 6.40 28.72
C GLY A 75 -11.55 7.15 28.09
N SER A 76 -11.65 8.45 28.37
CA SER A 76 -12.46 9.39 27.60
C SER A 76 -11.82 10.76 27.58
N TYR A 77 -11.80 11.39 26.41
CA TYR A 77 -11.37 12.77 26.26
C TYR A 77 -12.50 13.78 26.53
N GLN A 78 -13.73 13.30 26.82
CA GLN A 78 -14.91 14.16 26.96
C GLN A 78 -15.34 14.39 28.42
N SER A 79 -15.33 13.33 29.24
CA SER A 79 -15.73 13.44 30.66
C SER A 79 -15.46 12.15 31.44
N LYS A 80 -15.43 12.26 32.78
CA LYS A 80 -15.46 11.11 33.71
C LYS A 80 -16.66 10.18 33.44
N ALA A 81 -17.84 10.75 33.17
CA ALA A 81 -19.07 9.98 32.98
C ALA A 81 -18.98 9.07 31.73
N ALA A 82 -18.42 9.58 30.64
CA ALA A 82 -18.18 8.80 29.43
C ALA A 82 -17.12 7.70 29.66
N ALA A 83 -16.03 8.00 30.37
CA ALA A 83 -15.03 6.99 30.73
C ALA A 83 -15.63 5.88 31.61
N LEU A 84 -16.50 6.25 32.56
CA LEU A 84 -17.18 5.30 33.45
C LEU A 84 -18.19 4.42 32.69
N ALA A 85 -18.89 4.97 31.69
CA ALA A 85 -19.77 4.19 30.83
C ALA A 85 -18.98 3.12 30.04
N THR A 86 -17.82 3.48 29.48
CA THR A 86 -16.92 2.53 28.81
C THR A 86 -16.40 1.47 29.78
N TYR A 87 -15.96 1.88 30.97
CA TYR A 87 -15.48 0.96 32.01
C TYR A 87 -16.54 -0.07 32.42
N LYS A 88 -17.78 0.39 32.69
CA LYS A 88 -18.91 -0.49 33.05
C LYS A 88 -19.25 -1.45 31.92
N LYS A 89 -19.27 -0.97 30.67
CA LYS A 89 -19.47 -1.82 29.50
C LYS A 89 -18.42 -2.93 29.42
N MET A 90 -17.14 -2.61 29.63
CA MET A 90 -16.07 -3.61 29.63
C MET A 90 -16.22 -4.64 30.75
N LEU A 91 -16.63 -4.20 31.94
CA LEU A 91 -16.88 -5.07 33.09
C LEU A 91 -18.05 -6.04 32.83
N GLU A 92 -19.16 -5.54 32.29
CA GLU A 92 -20.39 -6.30 32.06
C GLU A 92 -20.33 -7.20 30.82
N GLN A 93 -19.58 -6.79 29.78
CA GLN A 93 -19.61 -7.41 28.44
C GLN A 93 -18.24 -7.93 27.98
N SER A 94 -17.28 -8.18 28.87
CA SER A 94 -15.92 -8.59 28.50
C SER A 94 -15.86 -9.81 27.56
N THR A 95 -16.67 -10.85 27.84
CA THR A 95 -16.77 -12.04 27.00
C THR A 95 -17.32 -11.73 25.62
N ASP A 96 -18.40 -10.95 25.54
CA ASP A 96 -19.03 -10.58 24.27
C ASP A 96 -18.10 -9.70 23.41
N LEU A 97 -17.37 -8.77 24.03
CA LEU A 97 -16.37 -7.93 23.35
C LEU A 97 -15.20 -8.76 22.81
N PHE A 98 -14.74 -9.75 23.57
CA PHE A 98 -13.70 -10.68 23.13
C PHE A 98 -14.19 -11.55 21.97
N GLN A 99 -15.40 -12.10 22.07
CA GLN A 99 -16.01 -12.91 21.03
C GLN A 99 -16.24 -12.11 19.74
N ALA A 100 -16.73 -10.87 19.84
CA ALA A 100 -16.87 -9.97 18.69
C ALA A 100 -15.52 -9.66 18.02
N LYS A 101 -14.43 -9.51 18.81
CA LYS A 101 -13.08 -9.35 18.26
C LYS A 101 -12.63 -10.60 17.49
N LYS A 102 -12.92 -11.80 18.01
CA LYS A 102 -12.60 -13.07 17.37
C LYS A 102 -13.36 -13.24 16.04
N GLU A 103 -14.67 -13.04 16.05
CA GLU A 103 -15.54 -13.11 14.87
C GLU A 103 -15.08 -12.14 13.77
N ARG A 104 -14.67 -10.93 14.17
CA ARG A 104 -14.12 -9.95 13.23
C ARG A 104 -12.83 -10.44 12.56
N TYR A 105 -11.92 -11.11 13.28
CA TYR A 105 -10.73 -11.69 12.65
C TYR A 105 -11.06 -12.92 11.80
N GLU A 106 -11.99 -13.78 12.21
CA GLU A 106 -12.49 -14.88 11.39
C GLU A 106 -13.11 -14.36 10.07
N GLN A 107 -13.85 -13.25 10.14
CA GLN A 107 -14.40 -12.58 8.96
C GLN A 107 -13.29 -12.03 8.05
N LEU A 108 -12.30 -11.33 8.60
CA LEU A 108 -11.15 -10.81 7.82
C LEU A 108 -10.38 -11.95 7.13
N ALA A 109 -10.17 -13.08 7.81
CA ALA A 109 -9.53 -14.27 7.26
C ALA A 109 -10.31 -14.85 6.07
N SER A 110 -11.65 -14.84 6.18
CA SER A 110 -12.55 -15.46 5.20
C SER A 110 -12.60 -14.74 3.85
N HIS A 111 -12.25 -13.45 3.79
CA HIS A 111 -12.23 -12.65 2.57
C HIS A 111 -10.92 -12.82 1.82
N SER A 112 -10.97 -13.02 0.49
CA SER A 112 -9.78 -13.25 -0.35
C SER A 112 -8.84 -14.31 0.27
N LYS A 113 -9.41 -15.45 0.69
CA LYS A 113 -8.68 -16.53 1.36
C LYS A 113 -7.79 -17.25 0.34
N LEU A 114 -6.50 -17.29 0.61
CA LEU A 114 -5.50 -17.85 -0.29
C LEU A 114 -5.09 -19.25 0.17
N SER A 115 -5.13 -20.21 -0.75
CA SER A 115 -4.63 -21.57 -0.55
C SER A 115 -3.60 -21.85 -1.64
N ILE A 116 -2.33 -21.99 -1.27
CA ILE A 116 -1.20 -22.21 -2.19
C ILE A 116 -0.17 -23.17 -1.54
N PRO A 117 0.73 -23.80 -2.32
CA PRO A 117 1.80 -24.63 -1.78
C PRO A 117 2.73 -23.90 -0.80
N ASP A 118 3.01 -22.61 -1.04
CA ASP A 118 3.85 -21.79 -0.16
C ASP A 118 3.04 -21.26 1.04
N ILE A 119 3.03 -22.06 2.11
CA ILE A 119 2.28 -21.75 3.34
C ILE A 119 2.79 -20.46 4.00
N SER A 120 4.07 -20.11 3.86
CA SER A 120 4.63 -18.88 4.43
C SER A 120 4.03 -17.65 3.77
N ILE A 121 3.90 -17.65 2.43
CA ILE A 121 3.21 -16.57 1.70
C ILE A 121 1.72 -16.54 2.06
N ALA A 122 1.06 -17.69 2.13
CA ALA A 122 -0.36 -17.77 2.49
C ALA A 122 -0.62 -17.17 3.88
N GLN A 123 0.24 -17.51 4.85
CA GLN A 123 0.18 -16.99 6.21
C GLN A 123 0.48 -15.49 6.24
N ALA A 124 1.54 -15.03 5.57
CA ALA A 124 1.87 -13.61 5.50
C ALA A 124 0.70 -12.80 4.90
N PHE A 125 0.09 -13.28 3.82
CA PHE A 125 -1.06 -12.61 3.20
C PHE A 125 -2.28 -12.56 4.12
N GLU A 126 -2.56 -13.60 4.89
CA GLU A 126 -3.63 -13.57 5.90
C GLU A 126 -3.32 -12.54 7.00
N TRP A 127 -2.12 -12.56 7.56
CA TRP A 127 -1.72 -11.64 8.63
C TRP A 127 -1.67 -10.19 8.18
N LEU A 128 -1.30 -9.90 6.94
CA LEU A 128 -1.36 -8.53 6.39
C LEU A 128 -2.80 -7.97 6.39
N LYS A 129 -3.85 -8.82 6.35
CA LYS A 129 -5.23 -8.36 6.54
C LYS A 129 -5.46 -7.90 7.98
N TYR A 130 -4.91 -8.61 8.96
CA TYR A 130 -4.98 -8.24 10.37
C TYR A 130 -4.11 -7.02 10.68
N ASN A 131 -2.91 -6.92 10.12
CA ASN A 131 -2.03 -5.75 10.26
C ASN A 131 -2.73 -4.50 9.70
N SER A 132 -3.38 -4.60 8.54
CA SER A 132 -4.20 -3.51 7.98
C SER A 132 -5.30 -3.06 8.94
N ASP A 133 -5.95 -4.00 9.63
CA ASP A 133 -6.95 -3.71 10.66
C ASP A 133 -6.35 -3.02 11.90
N TRP A 134 -5.14 -3.38 12.31
CA TRP A 134 -4.43 -2.73 13.43
C TRP A 134 -4.10 -1.26 13.16
N LEU A 135 -3.89 -0.92 11.88
CA LEU A 135 -3.55 0.42 11.43
C LEU A 135 -4.77 1.34 11.29
N VAL A 136 -6.01 0.83 11.44
CA VAL A 136 -7.20 1.69 11.35
C VAL A 136 -7.31 2.56 12.61
N ARG A 137 -7.19 3.88 12.41
CA ARG A 137 -7.35 4.87 13.48
C ARG A 137 -8.70 5.54 13.36
N ARG A 138 -9.44 5.56 14.48
CA ARG A 138 -10.64 6.38 14.64
C ARG A 138 -10.34 7.47 15.66
N VAL A 139 -10.23 8.69 15.17
CA VAL A 139 -10.03 9.86 16.00
C VAL A 139 -11.34 10.66 16.00
N PRO A 140 -11.96 10.85 17.17
CA PRO A 140 -13.15 11.67 17.30
C PRO A 140 -12.94 13.08 16.72
N GLU A 141 -13.98 13.63 16.10
CA GLU A 141 -13.99 14.96 15.44
C GLU A 141 -13.10 15.11 14.20
N VAL A 142 -12.09 14.24 14.03
CA VAL A 142 -11.21 14.24 12.84
C VAL A 142 -11.69 13.24 11.80
N GLY A 143 -11.84 11.96 12.16
CA GLY A 143 -12.36 10.93 11.27
C GLY A 143 -11.75 9.55 11.48
N THR A 144 -11.96 8.66 10.50
CA THR A 144 -11.44 7.28 10.52
C THR A 144 -10.64 7.02 9.25
N GLY A 145 -9.41 6.53 9.39
CA GLY A 145 -8.56 6.16 8.26
C GLY A 145 -7.38 5.28 8.69
N ILE A 146 -6.74 4.65 7.71
CA ILE A 146 -5.53 3.84 7.93
C ILE A 146 -4.32 4.74 8.22
N SER A 147 -3.61 4.50 9.32
CA SER A 147 -2.33 5.19 9.61
C SER A 147 -1.19 4.64 8.76
N ALA A 148 -0.13 5.42 8.57
CA ALA A 148 1.08 5.01 7.84
C ALA A 148 1.70 3.73 8.41
N GLY A 149 2.06 3.74 9.70
CA GLY A 149 2.63 2.56 10.33
C GLY A 149 2.84 2.72 11.82
N ILE A 150 2.99 1.60 12.52
CA ILE A 150 3.23 1.58 13.96
C ILE A 150 4.64 1.05 14.27
N PRO A 151 5.30 1.54 15.33
CA PRO A 151 4.76 2.44 16.35
C PRO A 151 4.93 3.95 16.08
N ASP A 152 5.79 4.36 15.14
CA ASP A 152 6.24 5.77 15.09
C ASP A 152 5.34 6.70 14.28
N TYR A 153 4.59 6.18 13.30
CA TYR A 153 3.68 6.96 12.46
C TYR A 153 2.19 6.56 12.63
N PRO A 154 1.63 6.53 13.85
CA PRO A 154 0.25 6.09 14.12
C PRO A 154 -0.81 7.10 13.65
N TRP A 155 -0.47 7.95 12.68
CA TRP A 155 -1.32 8.98 12.07
C TRP A 155 -1.31 8.83 10.52
N TRP A 156 -1.97 9.75 9.81
CA TRP A 156 -2.31 9.52 8.40
C TRP A 156 -1.30 10.16 7.45
N PHE A 157 -0.98 9.41 6.40
CA PHE A 157 -0.23 9.91 5.25
C PHE A 157 -1.01 9.67 3.96
N GLY A 158 -0.93 10.63 3.04
CA GLY A 158 -1.58 10.54 1.72
C GLY A 158 -1.00 9.38 0.91
N VAL A 159 0.32 9.41 0.71
CA VAL A 159 1.06 8.43 -0.07
C VAL A 159 0.88 6.99 0.43
N ASP A 160 0.99 6.75 1.74
CA ASP A 160 0.79 5.44 2.34
C ASP A 160 -0.60 4.87 2.05
N SER A 161 -1.60 5.71 2.26
CA SER A 161 -2.98 5.35 2.04
C SER A 161 -3.22 5.04 0.56
N GLU A 162 -2.66 5.82 -0.36
CA GLU A 162 -2.93 5.64 -1.79
C GLU A 162 -2.41 4.31 -2.37
N TYR A 163 -1.34 3.75 -1.81
CA TYR A 163 -0.93 2.36 -2.08
C TYR A 163 -1.79 1.36 -1.32
N ALA A 164 -1.91 1.51 0.00
CA ALA A 164 -2.56 0.54 0.87
C ALA A 164 -4.02 0.32 0.47
N LEU A 165 -4.75 1.39 0.17
CA LEU A 165 -6.19 1.35 -0.09
C LEU A 165 -6.54 0.59 -1.37
N LYS A 166 -5.66 0.54 -2.37
CA LYS A 166 -5.83 -0.34 -3.55
C LYS A 166 -5.80 -1.80 -3.13
N GLY A 167 -4.85 -2.17 -2.28
CA GLY A 167 -4.74 -3.51 -1.71
C GLY A 167 -5.93 -3.86 -0.82
N LEU A 168 -6.31 -2.97 0.10
CA LEU A 168 -7.45 -3.14 1.00
C LEU A 168 -8.77 -3.35 0.25
N MET A 169 -8.96 -2.66 -0.89
CA MET A 169 -10.14 -2.88 -1.73
C MET A 169 -10.16 -4.31 -2.28
N ALA A 170 -9.03 -4.82 -2.76
CA ALA A 170 -8.91 -6.17 -3.32
C ALA A 170 -9.07 -7.30 -2.27
N ILE A 171 -8.83 -7.01 -0.99
CA ILE A 171 -9.05 -7.96 0.12
C ILE A 171 -10.38 -7.74 0.87
N GLY A 172 -11.26 -6.87 0.35
CA GLY A 172 -12.61 -6.68 0.87
C GLY A 172 -12.69 -5.86 2.18
N GLN A 173 -11.72 -5.01 2.48
CA GLN A 173 -11.77 -4.06 3.62
C GLN A 173 -12.39 -2.72 3.20
N THR A 174 -13.55 -2.78 2.54
CA THR A 174 -14.18 -1.65 1.84
C THR A 174 -14.50 -0.44 2.73
N GLU A 175 -14.97 -0.67 3.97
CA GLU A 175 -15.30 0.45 4.88
C GLU A 175 -14.07 1.28 5.26
N THR A 176 -12.93 0.63 5.50
CA THR A 176 -11.65 1.30 5.77
C THR A 176 -11.21 2.12 4.56
N VAL A 177 -11.40 1.60 3.34
CA VAL A 177 -11.11 2.33 2.09
C VAL A 177 -11.94 3.60 2.00
N TYR A 178 -13.26 3.49 2.17
CA TYR A 178 -14.14 4.64 2.05
C TYR A 178 -13.91 5.68 3.15
N SER A 179 -13.67 5.25 4.39
CA SER A 179 -13.41 6.19 5.48
C SER A 179 -12.09 6.93 5.29
N SER A 180 -11.04 6.23 4.86
CA SER A 180 -9.72 6.82 4.61
C SER A 180 -9.75 7.82 3.45
N ILE A 181 -10.43 7.49 2.34
CA ILE A 181 -10.59 8.43 1.21
C ILE A 181 -11.37 9.67 1.62
N ARG A 182 -12.48 9.52 2.36
CA ARG A 182 -13.23 10.67 2.91
C ARG A 182 -12.35 11.54 3.80
N LEU A 183 -11.54 10.92 4.66
CA LEU A 183 -10.66 11.63 5.58
C LEU A 183 -9.60 12.45 4.83
N LEU A 184 -8.87 11.81 3.89
CA LEU A 184 -7.85 12.47 3.09
C LEU A 184 -8.42 13.62 2.26
N ASP A 185 -9.53 13.40 1.57
CA ASP A 185 -10.20 14.44 0.77
C ASP A 185 -10.67 15.62 1.65
N SER A 186 -11.25 15.34 2.82
CA SER A 186 -11.71 16.37 3.75
C SER A 186 -10.55 17.21 4.30
N LEU A 187 -9.48 16.56 4.76
CA LEU A 187 -8.29 17.24 5.30
C LEU A 187 -7.59 18.05 4.20
N SER A 188 -7.46 17.49 3.00
CA SER A 188 -6.88 18.16 1.83
C SER A 188 -7.67 19.39 1.40
N LYS A 189 -9.01 19.30 1.41
CA LYS A 189 -9.89 20.44 1.13
C LYS A 189 -9.74 21.53 2.18
N ALA A 190 -9.66 21.18 3.46
CA ALA A 190 -9.52 22.13 4.55
C ALA A 190 -8.15 22.84 4.54
N THR A 191 -7.08 22.11 4.21
CA THR A 191 -5.72 22.65 4.21
C THR A 191 -5.38 23.40 2.92
N ASN A 192 -5.65 22.79 1.76
CA ASN A 192 -5.15 23.27 0.47
C ASN A 192 -6.23 23.93 -0.39
N GLY A 193 -7.45 23.36 -0.45
CA GLY A 193 -8.59 23.88 -1.21
C GLY A 193 -8.49 23.82 -2.76
N ASN A 194 -7.29 23.63 -3.29
CA ASN A 194 -6.96 23.55 -4.72
C ASN A 194 -6.82 22.11 -5.25
N GLY A 195 -7.19 21.10 -4.47
CA GLY A 195 -7.16 19.69 -4.86
C GLY A 195 -5.83 18.97 -4.64
N ARG A 196 -4.77 19.66 -4.19
CA ARG A 196 -3.55 19.01 -3.68
C ARG A 196 -3.88 18.13 -2.47
N ILE A 197 -3.36 16.91 -2.46
CA ILE A 197 -3.57 15.95 -1.38
C ILE A 197 -2.49 16.11 -0.31
N VAL A 198 -2.88 16.10 0.96
CA VAL A 198 -1.97 16.25 2.10
C VAL A 198 -1.00 15.07 2.22
N HIS A 199 0.25 15.37 2.57
CA HIS A 199 1.28 14.33 2.74
C HIS A 199 1.17 13.69 4.12
N GLU A 200 1.13 14.50 5.19
CA GLU A 200 1.19 14.04 6.58
C GLU A 200 0.23 14.81 7.49
N VAL A 201 -0.62 14.08 8.21
CA VAL A 201 -1.60 14.63 9.16
C VAL A 201 -1.55 13.88 10.48
N SER A 202 -1.22 14.59 11.55
CA SER A 202 -1.27 14.07 12.93
C SER A 202 -2.69 13.74 13.37
N THR A 203 -2.83 12.83 14.34
CA THR A 203 -4.13 12.50 14.95
C THR A 203 -4.78 13.65 15.71
N ASN A 204 -4.08 14.78 15.92
CA ASN A 204 -4.67 16.00 16.46
C ASN A 204 -5.16 16.98 15.38
N GLY A 205 -5.12 16.58 14.11
CA GLY A 205 -5.56 17.36 12.95
C GLY A 205 -4.52 18.33 12.39
N ALA A 206 -3.32 18.44 12.98
CA ALA A 206 -2.24 19.24 12.42
C ALA A 206 -1.72 18.61 11.12
N VAL A 207 -1.61 19.43 10.07
CA VAL A 207 -0.99 19.05 8.80
C VAL A 207 0.42 19.63 8.76
N PHE A 208 1.44 18.76 8.65
CA PHE A 208 2.85 19.16 8.67
C PHE A 208 3.39 19.43 7.27
N ASN A 209 2.96 18.63 6.29
CA ASN A 209 3.30 18.81 4.90
C ASN A 209 2.00 18.88 4.05
N PRO A 210 1.77 19.98 3.31
CA PRO A 210 0.58 20.15 2.48
C PRO A 210 0.46 19.14 1.32
N GLY A 211 1.46 18.31 1.04
CA GLY A 211 1.43 17.28 -0.01
C GLY A 211 2.69 17.28 -0.86
N ASN A 212 3.35 16.15 -1.13
CA ASN A 212 4.30 16.12 -2.24
C ASN A 212 3.55 16.14 -3.58
N ILE A 213 4.26 16.00 -4.69
CA ILE A 213 3.65 16.11 -6.02
C ILE A 213 2.95 14.80 -6.42
N ASN A 214 3.46 13.64 -6.01
CA ASN A 214 2.97 12.32 -6.41
C ASN A 214 1.60 11.94 -5.84
N GLU A 215 1.21 12.46 -4.67
CA GLU A 215 -0.02 12.05 -3.98
C GLU A 215 -1.25 12.48 -4.77
N THR A 216 -1.22 13.67 -5.35
CA THR A 216 -2.37 14.21 -6.11
C THR A 216 -2.75 13.33 -7.32
N PRO A 217 -1.82 12.94 -8.22
CA PRO A 217 -2.14 12.00 -9.29
C PRO A 217 -2.44 10.57 -8.78
N GLN A 218 -1.79 10.11 -7.70
CA GLN A 218 -2.06 8.81 -7.11
C GLN A 218 -3.49 8.72 -6.52
N PHE A 219 -3.99 9.78 -5.88
CA PHE A 219 -5.37 9.90 -5.42
C PHE A 219 -6.37 9.77 -6.56
N ALA A 220 -6.15 10.46 -7.69
CA ALA A 220 -7.03 10.34 -8.85
C ALA A 220 -7.10 8.88 -9.36
N SER A 221 -5.95 8.21 -9.40
CA SER A 221 -5.86 6.80 -9.78
C SER A 221 -6.53 5.87 -8.76
N LEU A 222 -6.42 6.16 -7.45
CA LEU A 222 -7.09 5.42 -6.38
C LEU A 222 -8.63 5.54 -6.51
N ILE A 223 -9.16 6.72 -6.79
CA ILE A 223 -10.61 6.91 -6.96
C ILE A 223 -11.12 6.07 -8.13
N TRP A 224 -10.41 6.08 -9.27
CA TRP A 224 -10.79 5.22 -10.38
C TRP A 224 -10.68 3.74 -10.01
N GLU A 225 -9.62 3.33 -9.32
CA GLU A 225 -9.44 1.96 -8.85
C GLU A 225 -10.64 1.51 -8.03
N VAL A 226 -10.99 2.24 -6.97
CA VAL A 226 -12.12 1.92 -6.09
C VAL A 226 -13.45 1.88 -6.86
N TYR A 227 -13.64 2.76 -7.85
CA TYR A 227 -14.82 2.73 -8.71
C TYR A 227 -14.92 1.43 -9.53
N ARG A 228 -13.80 0.87 -10.01
CA ARG A 228 -13.81 -0.44 -10.71
C ARG A 228 -14.42 -1.54 -9.83
N TRP A 229 -14.16 -1.48 -8.52
CA TRP A 229 -14.62 -2.46 -7.54
C TRP A 229 -16.04 -2.22 -7.02
N ASN A 230 -16.47 -0.97 -6.86
CA ASN A 230 -17.79 -0.66 -6.28
C ASN A 230 -18.87 -0.32 -7.32
N GLY A 231 -18.49 0.20 -8.49
CA GLY A 231 -19.38 0.63 -9.56
C GLY A 231 -20.29 1.80 -9.19
N ASP A 232 -20.01 2.53 -8.11
CA ASP A 232 -20.86 3.59 -7.60
C ASP A 232 -20.54 4.92 -8.30
N GLN A 233 -21.40 5.34 -9.22
CA GLN A 233 -21.25 6.63 -9.88
C GLN A 233 -21.30 7.80 -8.88
N LYS A 234 -22.04 7.68 -7.76
CA LYS A 234 -22.12 8.74 -6.77
C LYS A 234 -20.79 8.97 -6.04
N PHE A 235 -20.02 7.89 -5.88
CA PHE A 235 -18.65 7.95 -5.39
C PHE A 235 -17.79 8.83 -6.32
N LEU A 236 -17.84 8.62 -7.63
CA LEU A 236 -17.14 9.48 -8.59
C LEU A 236 -17.61 10.94 -8.53
N GLU A 237 -18.91 11.19 -8.51
CA GLU A 237 -19.47 12.56 -8.39
C GLU A 237 -18.96 13.30 -7.15
N THR A 238 -18.71 12.57 -6.06
CA THR A 238 -18.24 13.14 -4.79
C THR A 238 -16.79 13.62 -4.88
N TYR A 239 -15.91 12.85 -5.54
CA TYR A 239 -14.46 13.12 -5.55
C TYR A 239 -13.95 13.78 -6.85
N TYR A 240 -14.70 13.68 -7.95
CA TYR A 240 -14.31 14.28 -9.22
C TYR A 240 -14.02 15.79 -9.16
N PRO A 241 -14.74 16.61 -8.37
CA PRO A 241 -14.38 18.01 -8.19
C PRO A 241 -12.97 18.22 -7.60
N SER A 242 -12.55 17.39 -6.64
CA SER A 242 -11.20 17.43 -6.06
C SER A 242 -10.17 17.01 -7.09
N ILE A 243 -10.44 15.94 -7.86
CA ILE A 243 -9.57 15.47 -8.94
C ILE A 243 -9.37 16.55 -9.99
N LYS A 244 -10.43 17.21 -10.46
CA LYS A 244 -10.31 18.29 -11.45
C LYS A 244 -9.41 19.43 -10.97
N LYS A 245 -9.58 19.84 -9.72
CA LYS A 245 -8.73 20.88 -9.11
C LYS A 245 -7.29 20.40 -8.96
N GLY A 246 -7.07 19.18 -8.48
CA GLY A 246 -5.74 18.58 -8.33
C GLY A 246 -5.01 18.42 -9.65
N MET A 247 -5.69 17.93 -10.70
CA MET A 247 -5.12 17.84 -12.05
C MET A 247 -4.84 19.24 -12.64
N HIS A 248 -5.66 20.24 -12.31
CA HIS A 248 -5.34 21.62 -12.71
C HIS A 248 -4.07 22.10 -12.00
N TRP A 249 -4.01 22.03 -10.67
CA TRP A 249 -2.84 22.39 -9.87
C TRP A 249 -1.55 21.72 -10.39
N LEU A 250 -1.62 20.41 -10.66
CA LEU A 250 -0.50 19.60 -11.13
C LEU A 250 0.01 20.04 -12.51
N LEU A 251 -0.89 20.36 -13.44
CA LEU A 251 -0.57 20.64 -14.84
C LEU A 251 -0.52 22.14 -15.19
N THR A 252 -0.56 23.00 -14.17
CA THR A 252 -0.44 24.46 -14.34
C THR A 252 0.47 25.06 -13.29
N GLU A 253 0.13 24.94 -12.00
CA GLU A 253 0.88 25.56 -10.90
C GLU A 253 2.21 24.83 -10.65
N LYS A 254 2.29 23.56 -11.02
CA LYS A 254 3.47 22.70 -10.87
C LYS A 254 4.18 22.35 -12.16
N ASP A 255 3.70 22.81 -13.30
CA ASP A 255 4.32 22.56 -14.61
C ASP A 255 4.87 23.89 -15.15
N THR A 256 6.03 24.32 -14.63
CA THR A 256 6.52 25.71 -14.79
C THR A 256 6.88 26.02 -16.24
N ASP A 257 7.48 25.07 -16.95
CA ASP A 257 7.91 25.21 -18.35
C ASP A 257 6.86 24.70 -19.36
N GLN A 258 5.72 24.19 -18.87
CA GLN A 258 4.57 23.71 -19.65
C GLN A 258 4.89 22.49 -20.52
N ASN A 259 5.82 21.65 -20.08
CA ASN A 259 6.21 20.43 -20.78
C ASN A 259 5.40 19.18 -20.36
N LEU A 260 4.47 19.32 -19.40
CA LEU A 260 3.64 18.28 -18.77
C LEU A 260 4.32 17.45 -17.68
N PHE A 261 5.54 17.77 -17.27
CA PHE A 261 6.23 17.18 -16.13
C PHE A 261 6.13 18.10 -14.92
N PRO A 262 5.35 17.72 -13.89
CA PRO A 262 5.26 18.53 -12.69
C PRO A 262 6.58 18.54 -11.89
N ASP A 263 7.00 19.74 -11.47
CA ASP A 263 8.15 20.04 -10.64
C ASP A 263 7.87 19.79 -9.14
N GLY A 264 8.75 19.04 -8.49
CA GLY A 264 8.82 18.93 -7.03
C GLY A 264 9.11 17.51 -6.55
N TYR A 265 9.17 17.37 -5.22
CA TYR A 265 9.39 16.07 -4.60
C TYR A 265 8.30 15.05 -4.99
N GLY A 266 8.76 13.85 -5.36
CA GLY A 266 7.93 12.66 -5.51
C GLY A 266 8.02 11.75 -4.27
N MET A 267 8.06 10.44 -4.52
CA MET A 267 8.31 9.41 -3.50
C MET A 267 9.72 9.47 -2.93
N MET A 268 10.69 9.93 -3.73
CA MET A 268 12.08 10.08 -3.29
C MET A 268 12.29 11.48 -2.72
N GLU A 269 12.37 11.57 -1.40
CA GLU A 269 12.53 12.84 -0.67
C GLU A 269 14.00 13.18 -0.41
N ILE A 270 14.85 13.05 -1.45
CA ILE A 270 16.27 13.43 -1.34
C ILE A 270 16.38 14.94 -1.45
N HIS A 271 16.98 15.60 -0.46
CA HIS A 271 17.10 17.07 -0.44
C HIS A 271 17.70 17.62 -1.76
N GLY A 272 16.98 18.54 -2.40
CA GLY A 272 17.38 19.15 -3.68
C GLY A 272 17.04 18.33 -4.93
N LEU A 273 16.46 17.14 -4.76
CA LEU A 273 15.90 16.32 -5.84
C LEU A 273 14.40 16.63 -6.00
N ASP A 274 14.11 17.86 -6.41
CA ASP A 274 12.75 18.42 -6.51
C ASP A 274 12.46 19.02 -7.89
N SER A 275 13.14 18.53 -8.93
CA SER A 275 12.84 18.87 -10.33
C SER A 275 11.77 17.95 -10.92
N GLU A 276 11.82 17.68 -12.22
CA GLU A 276 10.91 16.76 -12.92
C GLU A 276 11.29 15.31 -12.64
N MET A 277 10.55 14.66 -11.75
CA MET A 277 10.83 13.30 -11.27
C MET A 277 10.10 12.23 -12.09
N ILE A 278 10.74 11.07 -12.31
CA ILE A 278 10.17 9.97 -13.13
C ILE A 278 8.88 9.36 -12.54
N ASP A 279 8.79 9.24 -11.23
CA ASP A 279 7.60 8.73 -10.55
C ASP A 279 6.45 9.72 -10.65
N VAL A 280 6.71 11.00 -10.41
CA VAL A 280 5.72 12.08 -10.60
C VAL A 280 5.20 12.08 -12.03
N ALA A 281 6.08 12.00 -13.03
CA ALA A 281 5.68 11.91 -14.43
C ALA A 281 4.82 10.65 -14.70
N SER A 282 5.25 9.49 -14.20
CA SER A 282 4.55 8.21 -14.36
C SER A 282 3.16 8.23 -13.74
N TYR A 283 3.04 8.69 -12.49
CA TYR A 283 1.76 8.79 -11.81
C TYR A 283 0.87 9.85 -12.44
N THR A 284 1.41 10.98 -12.90
CA THR A 284 0.66 12.02 -13.63
C THR A 284 0.06 11.46 -14.93
N GLN A 285 0.85 10.70 -15.70
CA GLN A 285 0.38 10.04 -16.91
C GLN A 285 -0.76 9.07 -16.58
N ARG A 286 -0.60 8.25 -15.53
CA ARG A 286 -1.64 7.31 -15.11
C ARG A 286 -2.90 8.02 -14.63
N ALA A 287 -2.75 9.10 -13.87
CA ALA A 287 -3.85 9.91 -13.38
C ALA A 287 -4.64 10.55 -14.52
N LEU A 288 -3.97 11.02 -15.58
CA LEU A 288 -4.64 11.53 -16.77
C LEU A 288 -5.49 10.43 -17.46
N VAL A 289 -4.95 9.22 -17.59
CA VAL A 289 -5.72 8.07 -18.13
C VAL A 289 -6.95 7.77 -17.29
N ASP A 290 -6.82 7.75 -15.98
CA ASP A 290 -7.90 7.38 -15.08
C ASP A 290 -8.91 8.52 -14.87
N ALA A 291 -8.45 9.77 -14.78
CA ALA A 291 -9.31 10.96 -14.77
C ALA A 291 -10.11 11.10 -16.07
N ALA A 292 -9.54 10.72 -17.21
CA ALA A 292 -10.30 10.66 -18.47
C ALA A 292 -11.47 9.68 -18.38
N LYS A 293 -11.25 8.48 -17.84
CA LYS A 293 -12.33 7.48 -17.67
C LYS A 293 -13.39 7.94 -16.67
N ILE A 294 -12.98 8.61 -15.59
CA ILE A 294 -13.91 9.23 -14.64
C ILE A 294 -14.77 10.29 -15.36
N ALA A 295 -14.14 11.17 -16.12
CA ALA A 295 -14.81 12.21 -16.90
C ALA A 295 -15.79 11.61 -17.93
N GLU A 296 -15.45 10.52 -18.59
CA GLU A 296 -16.35 9.80 -19.50
C GLU A 296 -17.60 9.27 -18.79
N VAL A 297 -17.43 8.61 -17.64
CA VAL A 297 -18.55 8.09 -16.84
C VAL A 297 -19.47 9.23 -16.42
N LEU A 298 -18.90 10.38 -16.04
CA LEU A 298 -19.63 11.58 -15.63
C LEU A 298 -20.06 12.47 -16.80
N LYS A 299 -19.83 12.04 -18.04
CA LYS A 299 -20.21 12.73 -19.30
C LYS A 299 -19.59 14.13 -19.44
N ASP A 300 -18.43 14.37 -18.83
CA ASP A 300 -17.59 15.57 -18.99
C ASP A 300 -16.66 15.36 -20.20
N THR A 301 -17.24 15.31 -21.40
CA THR A 301 -16.53 14.92 -22.64
C THR A 301 -15.34 15.81 -22.94
N ALA A 302 -15.43 17.11 -22.65
CA ALA A 302 -14.32 18.05 -22.89
C ALA A 302 -13.11 17.73 -22.01
N ALA A 303 -13.32 17.47 -20.72
CA ALA A 303 -12.24 17.06 -19.82
C ALA A 303 -11.69 15.69 -20.21
N ALA A 304 -12.56 14.73 -20.56
CA ALA A 304 -12.16 13.39 -20.99
C ALA A 304 -11.20 13.44 -22.18
N GLU A 305 -11.55 14.15 -23.25
CA GLU A 305 -10.70 14.26 -24.44
C GLU A 305 -9.40 15.04 -24.16
N ASN A 306 -9.45 16.09 -23.33
CA ASN A 306 -8.24 16.82 -22.91
C ASN A 306 -7.27 15.91 -22.13
N TYR A 307 -7.78 15.16 -21.17
CA TYR A 307 -6.97 14.25 -20.36
C TYR A 307 -6.39 13.11 -21.20
N LYS A 308 -7.16 12.51 -22.12
CA LYS A 308 -6.64 11.50 -23.07
C LYS A 308 -5.51 12.03 -23.93
N ALA A 309 -5.68 13.22 -24.50
CA ALA A 309 -4.66 13.83 -25.36
C ALA A 309 -3.36 14.08 -24.58
N LYS A 310 -3.46 14.68 -23.38
CA LYS A 310 -2.29 14.89 -22.50
C LYS A 310 -1.66 13.56 -22.06
N ALA A 311 -2.46 12.54 -21.72
CA ALA A 311 -1.95 11.22 -21.32
C ALA A 311 -1.14 10.55 -22.43
N ALA A 312 -1.56 10.70 -23.70
CA ALA A 312 -0.85 10.14 -24.85
C ALA A 312 0.48 10.86 -25.09
N VAL A 313 0.48 12.20 -25.04
CA VAL A 313 1.70 13.02 -25.18
C VAL A 313 2.69 12.68 -24.05
N LEU A 314 2.23 12.68 -22.81
CA LEU A 314 3.08 12.42 -21.65
C LEU A 314 3.65 11.00 -21.66
N LYS A 315 2.88 9.99 -22.10
CA LYS A 315 3.39 8.62 -22.30
C LYS A 315 4.56 8.59 -23.28
N GLU A 316 4.47 9.30 -24.40
CA GLU A 316 5.56 9.37 -25.37
C GLU A 316 6.77 10.12 -24.80
N GLN A 317 6.55 11.26 -24.14
CA GLN A 317 7.62 12.05 -23.53
C GLN A 317 8.36 11.26 -22.44
N ILE A 318 7.67 10.56 -21.53
CA ILE A 318 8.32 9.70 -20.52
C ILE A 318 9.22 8.69 -21.21
N ASN A 319 8.70 8.00 -22.22
CA ASN A 319 9.42 6.93 -22.90
C ASN A 319 10.56 7.41 -23.78
N THR A 320 10.60 8.68 -24.16
CA THR A 320 11.67 9.24 -25.02
C THR A 320 12.67 10.06 -24.23
N GLN A 321 12.22 10.87 -23.28
CA GLN A 321 13.05 11.84 -22.57
C GLN A 321 13.68 11.28 -21.29
N PHE A 322 13.00 10.39 -20.57
CA PHE A 322 13.59 9.76 -19.37
C PHE A 322 14.39 8.50 -19.69
N TRP A 323 14.21 7.89 -20.86
CA TRP A 323 14.88 6.65 -21.19
C TRP A 323 16.37 6.83 -21.45
N SER A 324 17.21 6.04 -20.77
CA SER A 324 18.64 5.99 -21.01
C SER A 324 19.05 4.65 -21.63
N GLU A 325 19.50 4.70 -22.89
CA GLU A 325 20.06 3.52 -23.57
C GLU A 325 21.37 3.04 -22.92
N THR A 326 22.18 3.96 -22.39
CA THR A 326 23.45 3.63 -21.73
C THR A 326 23.23 2.78 -20.49
N PHE A 327 22.23 3.14 -19.68
CA PHE A 327 21.92 2.44 -18.42
C PHE A 327 20.88 1.34 -18.57
N ASN A 328 20.23 1.21 -19.74
CA ASN A 328 19.07 0.32 -19.92
C ASN A 328 18.01 0.53 -18.82
N SER A 329 17.76 1.79 -18.46
CA SER A 329 16.87 2.20 -17.38
C SER A 329 16.27 3.58 -17.68
N TYR A 330 15.19 3.92 -17.00
CA TYR A 330 14.73 5.30 -16.91
C TYR A 330 15.64 6.11 -15.97
N ALA A 331 15.75 7.40 -16.24
CA ALA A 331 16.42 8.39 -15.39
C ALA A 331 15.64 8.66 -14.11
N ASP A 332 16.34 9.08 -13.07
CA ASP A 332 15.75 9.47 -11.78
C ASP A 332 14.93 10.76 -11.95
N PHE A 333 15.49 11.73 -12.68
CA PHE A 333 14.90 13.05 -12.90
C PHE A 333 15.39 13.68 -14.22
N ILE A 334 14.65 14.68 -14.69
CA ILE A 334 15.10 15.67 -15.68
C ILE A 334 15.42 16.97 -14.94
N GLY A 335 16.56 17.59 -15.27
CA GLY A 335 17.00 18.81 -14.60
C GLY A 335 18.11 19.54 -15.34
N THR A 336 18.60 20.62 -14.75
CA THR A 336 19.76 21.37 -15.28
C THR A 336 21.09 20.72 -14.89
N ASP A 337 22.13 21.00 -15.67
CA ASP A 337 23.49 20.57 -15.34
C ASP A 337 23.95 21.06 -13.96
N ALA A 338 23.55 22.27 -13.56
CA ALA A 338 23.90 22.82 -12.25
C ALA A 338 23.26 22.03 -11.09
N GLN A 339 21.97 21.69 -11.22
CA GLN A 339 21.27 20.86 -10.25
C GLN A 339 21.90 19.46 -10.17
N ALA A 340 22.13 18.81 -11.32
CA ALA A 340 22.73 17.49 -11.36
C ALA A 340 24.15 17.47 -10.76
N LEU A 341 24.98 18.48 -11.05
CA LEU A 341 26.31 18.60 -10.46
C LEU A 341 26.25 18.76 -8.94
N HIS A 342 25.32 19.56 -8.42
CA HIS A 342 25.14 19.71 -6.98
C HIS A 342 24.77 18.37 -6.32
N LEU A 343 23.77 17.68 -6.86
CA LEU A 343 23.34 16.36 -6.38
C LEU A 343 24.47 15.33 -6.46
N ILE A 344 25.29 15.37 -7.52
CA ILE A 344 26.44 14.47 -7.65
C ILE A 344 27.48 14.70 -6.54
N GLU A 345 27.77 15.95 -6.17
CA GLU A 345 28.73 16.19 -5.08
C GLU A 345 28.22 15.62 -3.76
N ASP A 346 26.94 15.83 -3.43
CA ASP A 346 26.32 15.29 -2.22
C ASP A 346 26.26 13.75 -2.25
N ALA A 347 25.91 13.17 -3.41
CA ALA A 347 25.88 11.73 -3.62
C ALA A 347 27.28 11.09 -3.53
N ILE A 348 28.33 11.77 -4.00
CA ILE A 348 29.72 11.30 -3.84
C ILE A 348 30.09 11.24 -2.36
N VAL A 349 29.76 12.28 -1.58
CA VAL A 349 30.03 12.29 -0.13
C VAL A 349 29.30 11.16 0.57
N ARG A 350 28.02 10.94 0.23
CA ARG A 350 27.24 9.80 0.76
C ARG A 350 27.88 8.47 0.38
N ALA A 351 28.13 8.23 -0.91
CA ALA A 351 28.68 6.97 -1.40
C ALA A 351 30.07 6.66 -0.81
N ASP A 352 30.93 7.67 -0.64
CA ASP A 352 32.24 7.53 -0.01
C ASP A 352 32.10 7.18 1.49
N THR A 353 31.18 7.85 2.19
CA THR A 353 30.86 7.56 3.61
C THR A 353 30.32 6.15 3.81
N LEU A 354 29.58 5.63 2.83
CA LEU A 354 29.01 4.27 2.82
C LEU A 354 29.96 3.21 2.23
N GLU A 355 31.21 3.58 1.92
CA GLU A 355 32.23 2.71 1.33
C GLU A 355 31.76 2.02 0.02
N LYS A 356 31.14 2.79 -0.88
CA LYS A 356 30.59 2.33 -2.17
C LYS A 356 31.47 2.78 -3.35
N PRO A 357 32.62 2.13 -3.62
CA PRO A 357 33.58 2.59 -4.63
C PRO A 357 33.02 2.56 -6.06
N TRP A 358 32.08 1.67 -6.35
CA TRP A 358 31.42 1.61 -7.66
C TRP A 358 30.60 2.89 -7.93
N ALA A 359 29.79 3.33 -6.94
CA ALA A 359 28.94 4.51 -7.05
C ALA A 359 29.80 5.77 -7.12
N VAL A 360 30.85 5.88 -6.28
CA VAL A 360 31.80 7.00 -6.34
C VAL A 360 32.46 7.10 -7.72
N LYS A 361 32.84 5.97 -8.33
CA LYS A 361 33.43 5.95 -9.67
C LYS A 361 32.45 6.44 -10.72
N GLU A 362 31.24 5.88 -10.76
CA GLU A 362 30.21 6.24 -11.74
C GLU A 362 29.80 7.72 -11.61
N LEU A 363 29.56 8.20 -10.38
CA LEU A 363 29.22 9.60 -10.12
C LEU A 363 30.33 10.55 -10.57
N LYS A 364 31.61 10.20 -10.35
CA LYS A 364 32.76 11.00 -10.85
C LYS A 364 32.83 11.01 -12.38
N GLU A 365 32.55 9.88 -13.03
CA GLU A 365 32.49 9.77 -14.50
C GLU A 365 31.36 10.63 -15.06
N THR A 366 30.16 10.56 -14.48
CA THR A 366 29.00 11.40 -14.83
C THR A 366 29.31 12.89 -14.64
N ARG A 367 29.96 13.26 -13.52
CA ARG A 367 30.41 14.65 -13.29
C ARG A 367 31.35 15.15 -14.38
N VAL A 368 32.33 14.34 -14.76
CA VAL A 368 33.29 14.69 -15.83
C VAL A 368 32.57 14.81 -17.16
N TYR A 369 31.65 13.89 -17.47
CA TYR A 369 30.84 13.95 -18.67
C TYR A 369 30.03 15.26 -18.76
N ILE A 370 29.34 15.65 -17.69
CA ILE A 370 28.55 16.89 -17.65
C ILE A 370 29.44 18.11 -17.90
N LYS A 371 30.59 18.21 -17.20
CA LYS A 371 31.52 19.33 -17.36
C LYS A 371 32.11 19.43 -18.77
N ASN A 372 32.33 18.29 -19.44
CA ASN A 372 32.87 18.25 -20.80
C ASN A 372 31.79 18.42 -21.88
N ASN A 373 30.51 18.22 -21.53
CA ASN A 373 29.38 18.31 -22.46
C ASN A 373 28.27 19.17 -21.83
N PRO A 374 28.54 20.48 -21.61
CA PRO A 374 27.57 21.36 -20.99
C PRO A 374 26.32 21.51 -21.87
N SER A 375 25.15 21.50 -21.22
CA SER A 375 23.86 21.74 -21.84
C SER A 375 23.23 23.01 -21.29
N THR A 376 22.62 23.81 -22.16
CA THR A 376 21.79 24.97 -21.77
C THR A 376 20.32 24.60 -21.59
N VAL A 377 19.93 23.37 -21.93
CA VAL A 377 18.58 22.83 -21.76
C VAL A 377 18.60 21.70 -20.74
N THR A 378 17.45 21.47 -20.09
CA THR A 378 17.29 20.35 -19.15
C THR A 378 17.45 19.01 -19.87
N ARG A 379 17.93 18.00 -19.14
CA ARG A 379 18.16 16.65 -19.67
C ARG A 379 18.00 15.58 -18.59
N PRO A 380 17.76 14.31 -18.96
CA PRO A 380 17.63 13.22 -17.99
C PRO A 380 18.96 12.87 -17.31
N PHE A 381 18.90 12.52 -16.04
CA PHE A 381 20.03 12.00 -15.27
C PHE A 381 19.68 10.70 -14.53
N VAL A 382 20.49 9.68 -14.75
CA VAL A 382 20.55 8.47 -13.91
C VAL A 382 21.69 8.71 -12.91
N LEU A 383 21.37 9.05 -11.66
CA LEU A 383 22.36 9.37 -10.62
C LEU A 383 22.32 8.41 -9.46
N TYR A 384 21.11 8.10 -8.99
CA TYR A 384 20.92 7.35 -7.75
C TYR A 384 20.49 5.92 -8.01
N HIS A 385 19.96 5.64 -9.22
CA HIS A 385 19.27 4.39 -9.54
C HIS A 385 18.18 4.10 -8.48
N ASN A 386 17.39 5.12 -8.15
CA ASN A 386 16.33 4.98 -7.17
C ASN A 386 15.27 4.01 -7.67
N TRP A 387 14.59 3.31 -6.76
CA TRP A 387 13.55 2.35 -7.16
C TRP A 387 12.44 2.94 -8.04
N VAL A 388 12.20 4.26 -7.92
CA VAL A 388 11.20 4.99 -8.71
C VAL A 388 11.43 4.94 -10.21
N VAL A 389 12.64 4.61 -10.69
CA VAL A 389 12.86 4.38 -12.13
C VAL A 389 12.03 3.22 -12.69
N ASN A 390 11.44 2.39 -11.81
CA ASN A 390 10.56 1.29 -12.17
C ASN A 390 9.07 1.65 -12.28
N THR A 391 8.66 2.86 -11.90
CA THR A 391 7.25 3.29 -11.96
C THR A 391 6.65 3.31 -13.38
N PRO A 392 7.41 3.55 -14.48
CA PRO A 392 6.87 3.36 -15.83
C PRO A 392 6.45 1.92 -16.09
N MET A 393 7.13 0.93 -15.51
CA MET A 393 6.75 -0.47 -15.63
C MET A 393 5.58 -0.80 -14.69
N GLU A 394 5.62 -0.31 -13.45
CA GLU A 394 4.52 -0.46 -12.48
C GLU A 394 3.18 0.07 -13.02
N MET A 395 3.21 1.19 -13.75
CA MET A 395 2.01 1.82 -14.32
C MET A 395 1.63 1.29 -15.71
N GLY A 396 2.42 0.40 -16.31
CA GLY A 396 2.18 -0.15 -17.66
C GLY A 396 2.42 0.87 -18.79
N ILE A 397 3.31 1.83 -18.56
CA ILE A 397 3.63 2.95 -19.46
C ILE A 397 4.76 2.58 -20.42
N ALA A 398 5.75 1.82 -19.93
CA ALA A 398 6.93 1.45 -20.70
C ALA A 398 6.58 0.55 -21.92
N PRO A 399 7.21 0.76 -23.09
CA PRO A 399 7.15 -0.19 -24.19
C PRO A 399 7.73 -1.55 -23.77
N PRO A 400 7.20 -2.69 -24.24
CA PRO A 400 7.66 -4.02 -23.82
C PRO A 400 9.18 -4.24 -23.92
N GLU A 401 9.82 -3.75 -24.98
CA GLU A 401 11.28 -3.88 -25.16
C GLU A 401 12.09 -3.08 -24.13
N LYS A 402 11.62 -1.87 -23.76
CA LYS A 402 12.25 -1.05 -22.73
C LYS A 402 11.99 -1.61 -21.34
N ALA A 403 10.77 -2.07 -21.08
CA ALA A 403 10.42 -2.73 -19.83
C ALA A 403 11.29 -3.97 -19.59
N LYS A 404 11.43 -4.84 -20.59
CA LYS A 404 12.31 -6.02 -20.50
C LYS A 404 13.75 -5.66 -20.12
N LYS A 405 14.32 -4.63 -20.74
CA LYS A 405 15.66 -4.13 -20.43
C LYS A 405 15.74 -3.56 -19.00
N ALA A 406 14.79 -2.72 -18.62
CA ALA A 406 14.78 -2.05 -17.32
C ALA A 406 14.54 -3.01 -16.16
N LEU A 407 13.60 -3.96 -16.30
CA LEU A 407 13.36 -5.02 -15.32
C LEU A 407 14.63 -5.88 -15.13
N LYS A 408 15.34 -6.19 -16.23
CA LYS A 408 16.63 -6.88 -16.14
C LYS A 408 17.71 -6.06 -15.41
N THR A 409 17.71 -4.74 -15.59
CA THR A 409 18.59 -3.84 -14.83
C THR A 409 18.21 -3.81 -13.35
N ALA A 410 16.91 -3.80 -13.03
CA ALA A 410 16.41 -3.75 -11.65
C ALA A 410 16.83 -4.96 -10.80
N GLU A 411 17.06 -6.13 -11.40
CA GLU A 411 17.63 -7.31 -10.72
C GLU A 411 18.99 -7.03 -10.04
N GLN A 412 19.72 -6.00 -10.47
CA GLN A 412 21.02 -5.64 -9.87
C GLN A 412 20.86 -4.87 -8.55
N PHE A 413 19.67 -4.39 -8.23
CA PHE A 413 19.36 -3.53 -7.09
C PHE A 413 18.44 -4.23 -6.08
N VAL A 414 18.68 -5.53 -5.88
CA VAL A 414 17.93 -6.37 -4.94
C VAL A 414 18.89 -7.05 -3.97
N ASN A 415 18.43 -7.36 -2.76
CA ASN A 415 19.10 -8.26 -1.83
C ASN A 415 18.16 -9.44 -1.48
N PRO A 416 18.55 -10.38 -0.60
CA PRO A 416 17.69 -11.49 -0.21
C PRO A 416 16.32 -11.10 0.36
N PHE A 417 16.10 -9.87 0.82
CA PHE A 417 14.85 -9.40 1.42
C PHE A 417 14.02 -8.48 0.51
N GLY A 418 14.58 -7.92 -0.57
CA GLY A 418 13.81 -7.04 -1.45
C GLY A 418 14.66 -6.10 -2.30
N VAL A 419 14.05 -4.99 -2.73
CA VAL A 419 14.65 -3.95 -3.58
C VAL A 419 15.21 -2.80 -2.72
N PHE A 420 16.41 -2.33 -3.03
CA PHE A 420 17.00 -1.17 -2.36
C PHE A 420 16.21 0.10 -2.66
N VAL A 421 16.09 0.99 -1.68
CA VAL A 421 15.42 2.29 -1.86
C VAL A 421 16.21 3.17 -2.84
N THR A 422 17.51 3.28 -2.62
CA THR A 422 18.43 3.94 -3.54
C THR A 422 19.47 2.94 -4.01
N GLY A 423 19.74 2.90 -5.32
CA GLY A 423 20.70 1.97 -5.88
C GLY A 423 22.12 2.20 -5.39
N ILE A 424 22.48 3.41 -4.93
CA ILE A 424 23.77 3.70 -4.25
C ILE A 424 24.01 2.76 -3.07
N ASP A 425 22.96 2.40 -2.33
CA ASP A 425 23.07 1.60 -1.10
C ASP A 425 23.33 0.11 -1.37
N ARG A 426 23.26 -0.31 -2.65
CA ARG A 426 23.60 -1.67 -3.11
C ARG A 426 24.90 -2.18 -2.48
N ASP A 427 24.87 -3.39 -1.95
CA ASP A 427 25.99 -4.05 -1.29
C ASP A 427 26.39 -5.37 -1.98
N ASP A 428 27.34 -6.10 -1.37
CA ASP A 428 27.86 -7.36 -1.89
C ASP A 428 26.81 -8.49 -1.94
N SER A 429 25.67 -8.34 -1.23
CA SER A 429 24.57 -9.30 -1.32
C SER A 429 23.73 -9.11 -2.58
N ALA A 430 23.94 -8.03 -3.34
CA ALA A 430 23.21 -7.76 -4.55
C ALA A 430 23.43 -8.82 -5.63
N GLY A 431 22.34 -9.40 -6.13
CA GLY A 431 22.38 -10.52 -7.07
C GLY A 431 22.70 -11.89 -6.43
N SER A 432 22.74 -11.98 -5.10
CA SER A 432 22.79 -13.27 -4.39
C SER A 432 21.41 -13.65 -3.85
N ASP A 433 20.95 -14.87 -4.16
CA ASP A 433 19.64 -15.37 -3.73
C ASP A 433 19.68 -16.01 -2.32
N GLU A 434 20.87 -16.47 -1.91
CA GLU A 434 21.14 -17.11 -0.62
C GLU A 434 22.51 -16.66 -0.07
N GLY A 435 22.55 -16.16 1.16
CA GLY A 435 23.79 -15.79 1.83
C GLY A 435 23.56 -14.96 3.09
N SER A 436 24.28 -15.28 4.16
CA SER A 436 24.14 -14.74 5.52
C SER A 436 24.01 -13.22 5.55
N PHE A 437 22.79 -12.71 5.76
CA PHE A 437 22.60 -11.32 6.16
C PHE A 437 23.29 -11.12 7.51
N LYS A 438 24.40 -10.37 7.52
CA LYS A 438 24.99 -9.83 8.73
C LYS A 438 24.33 -8.48 8.99
N GLY A 439 23.21 -8.49 9.69
CA GLY A 439 22.57 -7.27 10.15
C GLY A 439 23.54 -6.44 10.98
N SER A 440 23.51 -5.12 10.81
CA SER A 440 24.26 -4.21 11.66
C SER A 440 23.70 -4.26 13.08
N SER A 441 24.57 -4.09 14.08
CA SER A 441 24.16 -3.99 15.50
C SER A 441 23.34 -2.73 15.83
N SER A 442 23.11 -1.85 14.85
CA SER A 442 22.37 -0.59 14.93
C SER A 442 21.71 -0.30 13.58
N PHE A 443 20.47 0.22 13.58
CA PHE A 443 19.77 0.58 12.35
C PHE A 443 20.60 1.53 11.47
N SER A 444 20.68 1.21 10.17
CA SER A 444 21.18 2.09 9.13
C SER A 444 20.33 1.88 7.88
N TYR A 445 20.04 2.94 7.15
CA TYR A 445 19.46 2.84 5.81
C TYR A 445 20.45 2.22 4.79
N THR A 446 21.72 2.07 5.15
CA THR A 446 22.74 1.44 4.29
C THR A 446 22.42 -0.05 4.10
N GLY A 447 22.21 -0.45 2.84
CA GLY A 447 21.82 -1.83 2.51
C GLY A 447 20.37 -2.17 2.87
N ALA A 448 19.58 -1.17 3.29
CA ALA A 448 18.17 -1.35 3.63
C ALA A 448 17.33 -1.55 2.36
N VAL A 449 16.43 -2.52 2.43
CA VAL A 449 15.40 -2.74 1.42
C VAL A 449 14.04 -2.54 2.07
N MET A 450 13.11 -1.99 1.29
CA MET A 450 11.76 -1.70 1.75
C MET A 450 10.73 -2.52 0.99
N THR A 451 9.62 -2.80 1.66
CA THR A 451 8.49 -3.52 1.06
C THR A 451 7.87 -2.76 -0.11
N LEU A 452 7.79 -1.42 -0.07
CA LEU A 452 7.17 -0.65 -1.15
C LEU A 452 7.95 -0.72 -2.49
N PRO A 453 9.26 -0.42 -2.55
CA PRO A 453 10.08 -0.66 -3.74
C PRO A 453 9.94 -2.09 -4.28
N THR A 454 9.92 -3.07 -3.38
CA THR A 454 9.78 -4.49 -3.74
C THR A 454 8.39 -4.80 -4.31
N SER A 455 7.35 -4.16 -3.78
CA SER A 455 5.97 -4.26 -4.25
C SER A 455 5.82 -3.70 -5.66
N VAL A 456 6.41 -2.52 -5.90
CA VAL A 456 6.44 -1.84 -7.21
C VAL A 456 7.10 -2.75 -8.25
N GLN A 457 8.24 -3.35 -7.90
CA GLN A 457 8.94 -4.28 -8.78
C GLN A 457 8.12 -5.55 -9.05
N ALA A 458 7.50 -6.16 -8.04
CA ALA A 458 6.64 -7.35 -8.23
C ALA A 458 5.47 -7.06 -9.20
N ILE A 459 4.82 -5.91 -9.05
CA ILE A 459 3.72 -5.48 -9.92
C ILE A 459 4.22 -5.17 -11.33
N ALA A 460 5.39 -4.51 -11.42
CA ALA A 460 6.04 -4.19 -12.68
C ALA A 460 6.36 -5.46 -13.49
N GLU A 461 6.97 -6.48 -12.88
CA GLU A 461 7.24 -7.78 -13.54
C GLU A 461 5.98 -8.40 -14.14
N ASN A 462 4.90 -8.45 -13.34
CA ASN A 462 3.63 -9.04 -13.76
C ASN A 462 2.89 -8.24 -14.83
N ASN A 463 3.07 -6.92 -14.89
CA ASN A 463 2.49 -6.11 -15.97
C ASN A 463 3.08 -6.46 -17.34
N TYR A 464 4.28 -7.06 -17.37
CA TYR A 464 4.96 -7.51 -18.59
C TYR A 464 5.05 -9.04 -18.71
N GLY A 465 4.23 -9.78 -17.94
CA GLY A 465 4.07 -11.23 -18.12
C GLY A 465 5.16 -12.09 -17.46
N ASN A 466 5.79 -11.60 -16.38
CA ASN A 466 6.84 -12.33 -15.65
C ASN A 466 6.37 -12.81 -14.25
N PRO A 467 5.41 -13.76 -14.15
CA PRO A 467 4.83 -14.16 -12.86
C PRO A 467 5.80 -14.85 -11.89
N ASP A 468 6.80 -15.54 -12.40
CA ASP A 468 7.83 -16.16 -11.55
C ASP A 468 8.74 -15.11 -10.90
N ALA A 469 9.10 -14.05 -11.63
CA ALA A 469 9.88 -12.94 -11.09
C ALA A 469 9.08 -12.16 -10.05
N ALA A 470 7.80 -11.88 -10.32
CA ALA A 470 6.91 -11.27 -9.34
C ALA A 470 6.77 -12.13 -8.06
N LEU A 471 6.65 -13.45 -8.21
CA LEU A 471 6.62 -14.36 -7.06
C LEU A 471 7.94 -14.33 -6.27
N ASP A 472 9.08 -14.22 -6.93
CA ASP A 472 10.38 -14.08 -6.25
C ASP A 472 10.42 -12.83 -5.36
N TYR A 473 9.95 -11.68 -5.84
CA TYR A 473 9.87 -10.47 -5.02
C TYR A 473 8.94 -10.61 -3.81
N ILE A 474 7.83 -11.33 -3.95
CA ILE A 474 6.94 -11.65 -2.81
C ILE A 474 7.64 -12.60 -1.82
N LYS A 475 8.37 -13.61 -2.31
CA LYS A 475 9.18 -14.51 -1.47
C LYS A 475 10.23 -13.73 -0.69
N ARG A 476 10.90 -12.76 -1.32
CA ARG A 476 11.87 -11.86 -0.67
C ARG A 476 11.25 -11.09 0.49
N MET A 477 10.12 -10.40 0.27
CA MET A 477 9.40 -9.71 1.36
C MET A 477 8.94 -10.69 2.45
N THR A 478 8.52 -11.89 2.08
CA THR A 478 8.03 -12.90 3.04
C THR A 478 9.14 -13.40 3.98
N ARG A 479 10.42 -13.29 3.61
CA ARG A 479 11.54 -13.68 4.50
C ARG A 479 11.64 -12.80 5.76
N SER A 480 11.06 -11.59 5.76
CA SER A 480 10.98 -10.73 6.96
C SER A 480 9.65 -10.85 7.72
N PHE A 481 8.71 -11.67 7.24
CA PHE A 481 7.46 -11.91 7.95
C PHE A 481 7.72 -12.62 9.29
N SER A 482 7.15 -12.07 10.36
CA SER A 482 7.33 -12.56 11.73
C SER A 482 8.79 -12.61 12.22
N PHE A 483 9.69 -11.79 11.64
CA PHE A 483 11.12 -11.83 11.97
C PHE A 483 11.39 -11.49 13.45
N ALA A 484 10.91 -10.34 13.93
CA ALA A 484 11.06 -9.92 15.32
C ALA A 484 9.71 -9.78 16.07
N PHE A 485 8.63 -9.42 15.37
CA PHE A 485 7.28 -9.34 15.94
C PHE A 485 6.35 -10.38 15.30
N PRO A 486 5.82 -11.36 16.06
CA PRO A 486 4.99 -12.43 15.50
C PRO A 486 3.75 -11.90 14.76
N GLY A 487 3.51 -12.42 13.56
CA GLY A 487 2.34 -12.06 12.76
C GLY A 487 2.42 -10.66 12.14
N SER A 488 3.62 -10.11 11.97
CA SER A 488 3.79 -8.78 11.36
C SER A 488 4.90 -8.76 10.31
N MET A 489 4.88 -7.72 9.48
CA MET A 489 5.87 -7.47 8.45
C MET A 489 6.37 -6.05 8.57
N TYR A 490 7.69 -5.91 8.66
CA TYR A 490 8.33 -4.63 8.87
C TYR A 490 8.36 -3.79 7.60
N GLU A 491 8.47 -2.47 7.76
CA GLU A 491 8.66 -1.52 6.67
C GLU A 491 10.00 -1.72 5.97
N VAL A 492 11.06 -1.79 6.77
CA VAL A 492 12.44 -1.95 6.33
C VAL A 492 12.91 -3.33 6.76
N SER A 493 13.31 -4.15 5.81
CA SER A 493 13.69 -5.53 6.10
C SER A 493 15.14 -5.66 6.60
N PRO A 494 15.41 -6.62 7.51
CA PRO A 494 14.47 -7.62 8.01
C PRO A 494 13.56 -7.15 9.17
N ASP A 495 13.98 -6.20 10.02
CA ASP A 495 13.25 -5.85 11.26
C ASP A 495 13.40 -4.39 11.72
N TYR A 496 13.47 -3.45 10.77
CA TYR A 496 13.59 -2.02 11.05
C TYR A 496 12.38 -1.20 10.55
N GLY A 497 12.31 0.06 10.98
CA GLY A 497 11.19 0.95 10.69
C GLY A 497 9.91 0.51 11.40
N MET A 498 8.78 0.65 10.72
CA MET A 498 7.48 0.29 11.32
C MET A 498 7.34 -1.22 11.44
N ILE A 499 6.94 -1.72 12.60
CA ILE A 499 6.67 -3.15 12.82
C ILE A 499 5.51 -3.63 11.96
N SER A 500 4.59 -2.73 11.60
CA SER A 500 3.46 -2.95 10.68
C SER A 500 3.28 -1.68 9.86
N GLN A 501 3.32 -1.82 8.54
CA GLN A 501 3.32 -0.70 7.59
C GLN A 501 2.17 -0.82 6.58
N ALA A 502 1.45 0.28 6.33
CA ALA A 502 0.20 0.28 5.59
C ALA A 502 0.35 -0.23 4.15
N TRP A 503 1.38 0.23 3.44
CA TRP A 503 1.58 -0.13 2.04
C TRP A 503 2.03 -1.59 1.85
N ASN A 504 2.40 -2.35 2.89
CA ASN A 504 2.87 -3.74 2.73
C ASN A 504 1.83 -4.61 2.02
N ILE A 505 0.54 -4.36 2.28
CA ILE A 505 -0.56 -5.09 1.63
C ILE A 505 -0.60 -4.87 0.11
N TYR A 506 -0.07 -3.76 -0.40
CA TYR A 506 -0.05 -3.46 -1.84
C TYR A 506 0.73 -4.53 -2.61
N GLY A 507 1.92 -4.89 -2.14
CA GLY A 507 2.81 -5.89 -2.76
C GLY A 507 2.31 -7.32 -2.71
N PHE A 508 1.27 -7.61 -1.92
CA PHE A 508 0.65 -8.93 -1.86
C PHE A 508 -0.70 -8.93 -2.57
N ALA A 509 -1.59 -8.02 -2.19
CA ALA A 509 -2.96 -8.01 -2.68
C ALA A 509 -3.04 -7.74 -4.18
N ILE A 510 -2.23 -6.82 -4.74
CA ILE A 510 -2.29 -6.54 -6.17
C ILE A 510 -1.74 -7.71 -6.99
N PRO A 511 -0.51 -8.23 -6.73
CA PRO A 511 -0.02 -9.41 -7.44
C PRO A 511 -0.92 -10.63 -7.27
N ILE A 512 -1.34 -10.97 -6.06
CA ILE A 512 -2.13 -12.18 -5.82
C ILE A 512 -3.53 -12.06 -6.44
N VAL A 513 -4.29 -11.01 -6.09
CA VAL A 513 -5.70 -10.92 -6.48
C VAL A 513 -5.85 -10.50 -7.95
N GLN A 514 -5.17 -9.44 -8.38
CA GLN A 514 -5.42 -8.82 -9.68
C GLN A 514 -4.52 -9.36 -10.80
N GLN A 515 -3.35 -9.95 -10.50
CA GLN A 515 -2.40 -10.41 -11.52
C GLN A 515 -2.32 -11.95 -11.61
N PHE A 516 -1.93 -12.66 -10.54
CA PHE A 516 -1.81 -14.12 -10.51
C PHE A 516 -3.16 -14.81 -10.72
N PHE A 517 -4.14 -14.52 -9.85
CA PHE A 517 -5.51 -14.99 -10.02
C PHE A 517 -6.29 -14.15 -11.03
N GLY A 518 -5.81 -12.95 -11.37
CA GLY A 518 -6.29 -12.18 -12.52
C GLY A 518 -7.65 -11.51 -12.33
N ILE A 519 -8.18 -11.38 -11.11
CA ILE A 519 -9.53 -10.88 -10.83
C ILE A 519 -9.56 -9.35 -10.98
N ASN A 520 -10.22 -8.88 -12.02
CA ASN A 520 -10.33 -7.47 -12.40
C ASN A 520 -11.80 -7.09 -12.62
N PRO A 521 -12.46 -6.40 -11.65
CA PRO A 521 -13.86 -6.04 -11.78
C PRO A 521 -14.12 -4.81 -12.65
N ASP A 522 -15.30 -4.78 -13.26
CA ASP A 522 -16.04 -3.61 -13.71
C ASP A 522 -17.43 -3.69 -13.07
N ALA A 523 -17.49 -3.33 -11.79
CA ALA A 523 -18.69 -3.47 -10.97
C ALA A 523 -19.86 -2.59 -11.47
N ALA A 524 -19.57 -1.47 -12.14
CA ALA A 524 -20.58 -0.61 -12.74
C ALA A 524 -21.36 -1.34 -13.85
N ARG A 525 -20.67 -2.20 -14.62
CA ARG A 525 -21.27 -3.05 -15.66
C ARG A 525 -21.58 -4.46 -15.18
N LYS A 526 -21.52 -4.72 -13.86
CA LYS A 526 -21.67 -6.06 -13.26
C LYS A 526 -20.84 -7.12 -13.98
N THR A 527 -19.60 -6.78 -14.35
CA THR A 527 -18.69 -7.67 -15.07
C THR A 527 -17.46 -7.93 -14.23
N VAL A 528 -17.00 -9.19 -14.19
CA VAL A 528 -15.69 -9.53 -13.63
C VAL A 528 -14.87 -10.19 -14.73
N THR A 529 -13.69 -9.65 -14.99
CA THR A 529 -12.70 -10.27 -15.85
C THR A 529 -11.73 -11.07 -14.99
N VAL A 530 -11.45 -12.30 -15.37
CA VAL A 530 -10.43 -13.17 -14.77
C VAL A 530 -9.40 -13.47 -15.84
N LYS A 531 -8.18 -12.95 -15.69
CA LYS A 531 -7.05 -13.18 -16.60
C LYS A 531 -5.85 -13.69 -15.80
N PRO A 532 -5.77 -15.01 -15.50
CA PRO A 532 -4.73 -15.54 -14.64
C PRO A 532 -3.33 -15.41 -15.25
N GLN A 533 -2.34 -15.10 -14.42
CA GLN A 533 -0.91 -15.16 -14.72
C GLN A 533 -0.22 -15.98 -13.63
N MET A 534 -0.50 -17.29 -13.59
CA MET A 534 -0.04 -18.15 -12.50
C MET A 534 1.48 -18.36 -12.53
N PRO A 535 2.17 -18.22 -11.39
CA PRO A 535 3.55 -18.69 -11.26
C PRO A 535 3.68 -20.19 -11.56
N LYS A 536 4.83 -20.62 -12.08
CA LYS A 536 5.04 -22.01 -12.49
C LYS A 536 4.96 -23.02 -11.35
N ASP A 537 5.28 -22.59 -10.12
CA ASP A 537 5.33 -23.44 -8.92
C ASP A 537 3.94 -23.63 -8.28
N TRP A 538 2.87 -23.08 -8.86
CA TRP A 538 1.52 -23.04 -8.30
C TRP A 538 0.58 -24.01 -9.03
N ASP A 539 0.77 -25.30 -8.75
CA ASP A 539 0.04 -26.37 -9.43
C ASP A 539 -1.34 -26.67 -8.83
N ASP A 540 -1.60 -26.39 -7.55
CA ASP A 540 -2.94 -26.58 -6.96
C ASP A 540 -3.23 -25.44 -5.98
N VAL A 541 -4.00 -24.46 -6.45
CA VAL A 541 -4.16 -23.18 -5.78
C VAL A 541 -5.60 -22.67 -5.85
N ALA A 542 -5.99 -21.90 -4.84
CA ALA A 542 -7.28 -21.26 -4.79
C ALA A 542 -7.20 -19.87 -4.14
N LEU A 543 -8.01 -18.96 -4.67
CA LEU A 543 -8.30 -17.67 -4.05
C LEU A 543 -9.82 -17.57 -3.92
N GLU A 544 -10.31 -17.58 -2.69
CA GLU A 544 -11.73 -17.70 -2.38
C GLU A 544 -12.29 -16.39 -1.82
N ASN A 545 -13.57 -16.11 -2.12
CA ASN A 545 -14.36 -15.04 -1.52
C ASN A 545 -13.78 -13.63 -1.71
N VAL A 546 -13.26 -13.32 -2.90
CA VAL A 546 -12.88 -11.95 -3.27
C VAL A 546 -14.13 -11.09 -3.42
N LYS A 547 -14.32 -10.13 -2.52
CA LYS A 547 -15.53 -9.30 -2.46
C LYS A 547 -15.54 -8.21 -3.53
N ILE A 548 -16.64 -8.11 -4.28
CA ILE A 548 -16.86 -7.11 -5.32
C ILE A 548 -18.31 -6.62 -5.20
N ARG A 549 -18.52 -5.48 -4.53
CA ARG A 549 -19.87 -4.96 -4.19
C ARG A 549 -20.71 -6.02 -3.46
N ASP A 550 -21.82 -6.46 -4.06
CA ASP A 550 -22.74 -7.48 -3.57
C ASP A 550 -22.38 -8.90 -4.06
N ASN A 551 -21.32 -9.02 -4.87
CA ASN A 551 -20.78 -10.27 -5.40
C ASN A 551 -19.52 -10.71 -4.63
N ALA A 552 -19.19 -11.98 -4.79
CA ALA A 552 -17.96 -12.58 -4.32
C ALA A 552 -17.50 -13.60 -5.37
N VAL A 553 -16.23 -13.53 -5.76
CA VAL A 553 -15.63 -14.39 -6.78
C VAL A 553 -14.57 -15.28 -6.13
N SER A 554 -14.53 -16.53 -6.57
CA SER A 554 -13.49 -17.50 -6.18
C SER A 554 -12.91 -18.14 -7.42
N VAL A 555 -11.59 -18.30 -7.45
CA VAL A 555 -10.83 -18.89 -8.55
C VAL A 555 -10.06 -20.09 -8.03
N PHE A 556 -10.23 -21.24 -8.67
CA PHE A 556 -9.55 -22.49 -8.37
C PHE A 556 -8.75 -22.91 -9.60
N TYR A 557 -7.46 -23.17 -9.42
CA TYR A 557 -6.55 -23.55 -10.50
C TYR A 557 -5.80 -24.81 -10.10
N THR A 558 -5.86 -25.83 -10.94
CA THR A 558 -5.08 -27.06 -10.79
C THR A 558 -4.36 -27.35 -12.10
N LYS A 559 -3.07 -27.64 -12.03
CA LYS A 559 -2.21 -28.07 -13.14
C LYS A 559 -1.61 -29.42 -12.79
N THR A 560 -1.70 -30.33 -13.74
CA THR A 560 -1.06 -31.65 -13.72
C THR A 560 -0.27 -31.80 -15.02
N ASN A 561 0.54 -32.85 -15.14
CA ASN A 561 1.37 -33.09 -16.32
C ASN A 561 0.59 -33.09 -17.66
N ASN A 562 -0.70 -33.44 -17.64
CA ASN A 562 -1.50 -33.60 -18.85
C ASN A 562 -2.78 -32.75 -18.84
N GLN A 563 -3.00 -31.92 -17.80
CA GLN A 563 -4.26 -31.19 -17.67
C GLN A 563 -4.12 -29.92 -16.84
N ILE A 564 -4.69 -28.81 -17.34
CA ILE A 564 -4.96 -27.59 -16.57
C ILE A 564 -6.48 -27.50 -16.36
N LYS A 565 -6.89 -27.33 -15.11
CA LYS A 565 -8.27 -27.08 -14.71
C LYS A 565 -8.37 -25.71 -14.06
N LEU A 566 -9.23 -24.86 -14.60
CA LEU A 566 -9.51 -23.54 -14.07
C LEU A 566 -11.01 -23.40 -13.86
N ARG A 567 -11.41 -23.19 -12.61
CA ARG A 567 -12.81 -23.05 -12.21
C ARG A 567 -12.99 -21.73 -11.51
N VAL A 568 -13.98 -20.97 -11.93
CA VAL A 568 -14.30 -19.65 -11.39
C VAL A 568 -15.76 -19.62 -11.01
N THR A 569 -16.03 -19.34 -9.75
CA THR A 569 -17.39 -19.26 -9.20
C THR A 569 -17.69 -17.84 -8.75
N GLN A 570 -18.94 -17.42 -8.87
CA GLN A 570 -19.40 -16.17 -8.29
C GLN A 570 -20.73 -16.35 -7.55
N THR A 571 -20.99 -15.52 -6.53
CA THR A 571 -22.23 -15.61 -5.74
C THR A 571 -23.44 -14.97 -6.44
N GLN A 572 -23.22 -13.98 -7.32
CA GLN A 572 -24.29 -13.29 -8.02
C GLN A 572 -24.48 -13.82 -9.45
N PRO A 573 -25.56 -14.56 -9.76
CA PRO A 573 -25.73 -15.21 -11.06
C PRO A 573 -26.07 -14.23 -12.20
N ASP A 574 -26.42 -12.98 -11.92
CA ASP A 574 -26.71 -11.98 -12.94
C ASP A 574 -25.47 -11.26 -13.48
N TRP A 575 -24.35 -11.31 -12.75
CA TRP A 575 -23.06 -10.76 -13.16
C TRP A 575 -22.45 -11.53 -14.33
N THR A 576 -21.80 -10.81 -15.23
CA THR A 576 -21.05 -11.40 -16.35
C THR A 576 -19.64 -11.74 -15.89
N LEU A 577 -19.24 -12.98 -16.08
CA LEU A 577 -17.87 -13.44 -15.86
C LEU A 577 -17.17 -13.59 -17.22
N LYS A 578 -15.97 -13.03 -17.35
CA LYS A 578 -15.11 -13.15 -18.54
C LYS A 578 -13.79 -13.79 -18.15
N LEU A 579 -13.56 -15.01 -18.59
CA LEU A 579 -12.28 -15.68 -18.44
C LEU A 579 -11.44 -15.45 -19.71
N ILE A 580 -10.27 -14.82 -19.56
CA ILE A 580 -9.35 -14.49 -20.65
C ILE A 580 -8.09 -15.33 -20.50
N LEU A 581 -7.73 -16.02 -21.57
CA LEU A 581 -6.56 -16.90 -21.64
C LEU A 581 -5.75 -16.63 -22.92
N PRO A 582 -4.45 -17.00 -22.95
CA PRO A 582 -3.65 -16.94 -24.17
C PRO A 582 -4.29 -17.75 -25.30
N LYS A 583 -4.27 -17.19 -26.52
CA LYS A 583 -4.86 -17.82 -27.72
C LYS A 583 -4.23 -19.16 -28.09
N GLU A 584 -3.00 -19.43 -27.66
CA GLU A 584 -2.32 -20.73 -27.86
C GLU A 584 -3.09 -21.92 -27.28
N LEU A 585 -4.06 -21.65 -26.40
CA LEU A 585 -4.94 -22.65 -25.81
C LEU A 585 -6.21 -22.89 -26.63
N ASP A 586 -6.49 -22.07 -27.65
CA ASP A 586 -7.62 -22.22 -28.56
C ASP A 586 -7.53 -23.56 -29.33
N GLY A 587 -8.62 -24.34 -29.33
CA GLY A 587 -8.67 -25.66 -29.97
C GLY A 587 -8.29 -26.87 -29.10
N LYS A 588 -7.76 -26.71 -27.88
CA LYS A 588 -7.63 -27.83 -26.91
C LYS A 588 -9.02 -28.31 -26.48
N SER A 589 -9.19 -29.57 -26.06
CA SER A 589 -10.51 -30.14 -25.73
C SER A 589 -11.13 -29.49 -24.49
N PHE A 590 -11.89 -28.42 -24.68
CA PHE A 590 -12.58 -27.71 -23.60
C PHE A 590 -13.85 -28.46 -23.17
N ARG A 591 -13.92 -28.84 -21.90
CA ARG A 591 -15.21 -29.16 -21.26
C ARG A 591 -15.68 -27.95 -20.48
N ASN A 592 -16.75 -27.35 -20.97
CA ASN A 592 -17.42 -26.27 -20.29
C ASN A 592 -18.76 -26.78 -19.76
N SER A 593 -18.92 -26.77 -18.44
CA SER A 593 -20.13 -27.23 -17.75
C SER A 593 -21.24 -26.15 -17.71
N SER A 594 -20.96 -24.94 -18.19
CA SER A 594 -21.87 -23.79 -18.15
C SER A 594 -22.83 -23.81 -19.35
N SER A 595 -24.12 -24.05 -19.11
CA SER A 595 -25.14 -24.15 -20.16
C SER A 595 -25.40 -22.86 -20.97
N SER A 596 -24.75 -21.74 -20.62
CA SER A 596 -25.01 -20.40 -21.21
C SER A 596 -23.74 -19.57 -21.47
N SER A 597 -22.62 -20.22 -21.80
CA SER A 597 -21.38 -19.51 -22.11
C SER A 597 -21.22 -19.20 -23.60
N GLN A 598 -20.56 -18.09 -23.92
CA GLN A 598 -20.14 -17.73 -25.27
C GLN A 598 -18.62 -17.66 -25.34
N THR A 599 -18.06 -18.19 -26.43
CA THR A 599 -16.64 -18.13 -26.71
C THR A 599 -16.37 -17.13 -27.82
N THR A 600 -15.38 -16.26 -27.61
CA THR A 600 -14.87 -15.33 -28.61
C THR A 600 -13.35 -15.34 -28.59
N THR A 601 -12.72 -15.05 -29.72
CA THR A 601 -11.26 -14.97 -29.84
C THR A 601 -10.86 -13.64 -30.47
N ASP A 602 -9.82 -13.00 -29.94
CA ASP A 602 -9.18 -11.85 -30.60
C ASP A 602 -7.80 -12.24 -31.15
N GLU A 603 -6.96 -11.25 -31.51
CA GLU A 603 -5.63 -11.51 -32.05
C GLU A 603 -4.76 -12.34 -31.09
N ASN A 604 -4.89 -12.12 -29.78
CA ASN A 604 -3.98 -12.65 -28.76
C ASN A 604 -4.66 -13.51 -27.68
N ASN A 605 -5.99 -13.45 -27.56
CA ASN A 605 -6.72 -14.06 -26.45
C ASN A 605 -7.87 -14.96 -26.90
N PHE A 606 -8.07 -16.01 -26.11
CA PHE A 606 -9.29 -16.79 -26.01
C PHE A 606 -10.15 -16.24 -24.85
N ILE A 607 -11.42 -15.95 -25.10
CA ILE A 607 -12.32 -15.34 -24.12
C ILE A 607 -13.55 -16.21 -23.96
N LEU A 608 -13.75 -16.72 -22.75
CA LEU A 608 -14.97 -17.40 -22.34
C LEU A 608 -15.82 -16.46 -21.48
N SER A 609 -17.01 -16.12 -21.97
CA SER A 609 -17.97 -15.26 -21.25
C SER A 609 -19.17 -16.06 -20.78
N GLY A 610 -19.62 -15.87 -19.55
CA GLY A 610 -20.82 -16.51 -19.03
C GLY A 610 -21.32 -15.88 -17.73
N LYS A 611 -22.15 -16.62 -16.99
CA LYS A 611 -22.77 -16.18 -15.75
C LYS A 611 -22.73 -17.30 -14.72
N GLY A 612 -22.65 -16.94 -13.44
CA GLY A 612 -22.57 -17.91 -12.35
C GLY A 612 -21.20 -18.56 -12.28
N GLU A 613 -21.11 -19.83 -12.63
CA GLU A 613 -19.85 -20.58 -12.65
C GLU A 613 -19.34 -20.71 -14.07
N LEU A 614 -18.02 -20.58 -14.25
CA LEU A 614 -17.30 -20.96 -15.45
C LEU A 614 -16.25 -21.99 -15.07
N GLU A 615 -16.26 -23.13 -15.74
CA GLU A 615 -15.26 -24.17 -15.58
C GLU A 615 -14.60 -24.44 -16.93
N LEU A 616 -13.28 -24.53 -16.91
CA LEU A 616 -12.45 -24.82 -18.05
C LEU A 616 -11.52 -25.97 -17.69
N ILE A 617 -11.52 -27.00 -18.53
CA ILE A 617 -10.56 -28.10 -18.46
C ILE A 617 -9.81 -28.11 -19.80
N LEU A 618 -8.49 -28.02 -19.73
CA LEU A 618 -7.54 -28.07 -20.83
C LEU A 618 -6.76 -29.37 -20.69
N GLU A 619 -6.94 -30.32 -21.61
CA GLU A 619 -6.09 -31.51 -21.69
C GLU A 619 -4.89 -31.19 -22.62
N GLU A 620 -3.67 -31.50 -22.17
CA GLU A 620 -2.48 -31.45 -23.01
C GLU A 620 -2.33 -32.82 -23.70
N GLU A 621 -2.24 -32.83 -25.03
CA GLU A 621 -2.10 -34.06 -25.85
C GLU A 621 -0.78 -34.80 -25.60
#